data_AF-A0A3M0X743-F1
#
_entry.id   AF-A0A3M0X743-F1
#
_cell.length_a   1.000
_cell.length_b   1.000
_cell.length_c   1.000
_cell.angle_alpha   90.00
_cell.angle_beta   90.00
_cell.angle_gamma   90.00
#
_symmetry.space_group_name_H-M   'P 1'
#
loop_
_entity.id
_entity.type
_entity.pdbx_description
1 polymer ?
#
loop_
_entity_poly.entity_id
_entity_poly.type
_entity_poly.pdbx_seq_one_letter_code
_entity_poly.pdbx_strand_id
1 'polypeptide(L)'
;KKEFDYILVDSPAGIEHGFKTASVAADQAIVVCTPDVSSIRDADRVIGLLQSQGLNTYLLINRISPELVEKGDMLSKDDVLDILGVDLIGIVPKDERILISSNSGVPVVLDEDSEAGKAFMRIAARIDGEEVEIIEPKLKKEGFFAKLGRIFGFAPEQ
;
A
#
# COMPACT_ATOMS: atom_id res chain seq x y z
N LYS A 1 14.90 30.58 -6.10
CA LYS A 1 15.04 29.18 -6.56
C LYS A 1 14.16 28.33 -5.66
N LYS A 2 13.40 27.37 -6.20
CA LYS A 2 12.88 26.26 -5.38
C LYS A 2 14.05 25.31 -5.14
N GLU A 3 14.30 24.91 -3.89
CA GLU A 3 15.40 23.99 -3.54
C GLU A 3 15.00 22.52 -3.64
N PHE A 4 13.70 22.24 -3.60
CA PHE A 4 13.12 20.91 -3.64
C PHE A 4 11.96 20.86 -4.63
N ASP A 5 11.83 19.73 -5.32
CA ASP A 5 10.68 19.44 -6.19
C ASP A 5 9.51 18.88 -5.37
N TYR A 6 9.80 18.06 -4.36
CA TYR A 6 8.83 17.43 -3.47
C TYR A 6 9.15 17.69 -2.00
N ILE A 7 8.10 17.91 -1.20
CA ILE A 7 8.16 17.96 0.26
C ILE A 7 7.14 16.95 0.79
N LEU A 8 7.62 15.90 1.43
CA LEU A 8 6.76 14.89 2.07
C LEU A 8 6.59 15.24 3.54
N VAL A 9 5.33 15.40 3.98
CA VAL A 9 4.99 15.70 5.37
C VAL A 9 4.27 14.49 5.95
N ASP A 10 4.91 13.80 6.90
CA ASP A 10 4.27 12.73 7.66
C ASP A 10 3.32 13.33 8.70
N SER A 11 2.03 13.05 8.55
CA SER A 11 0.97 13.62 9.37
C SER A 11 0.55 12.68 10.50
N PRO A 12 0.17 13.19 11.68
CA PRO A 12 -0.40 12.35 12.72
C PRO A 12 -1.69 11.67 12.24
N ALA A 13 -1.98 10.48 12.80
CA ALA A 13 -3.19 9.74 12.48
C ALA A 13 -4.47 10.48 12.95
N GLY A 14 -5.58 10.21 12.27
CA GLY A 14 -6.90 10.73 12.64
C GLY A 14 -7.12 12.20 12.22
N ILE A 15 -8.19 12.80 12.74
CA ILE A 15 -8.65 14.16 12.37
C ILE A 15 -8.32 15.23 13.42
N GLU A 16 -7.31 14.95 14.25
CA GLU A 16 -6.93 15.80 15.39
C GLU A 16 -6.29 17.12 14.95
N HIS A 17 -6.03 18.02 15.91
CA HIS A 17 -5.55 19.37 15.61
C HIS A 17 -4.21 19.37 14.85
N GLY A 18 -3.32 18.40 15.12
CA GLY A 18 -2.05 18.27 14.41
C GLY A 18 -2.22 17.95 12.92
N PHE A 19 -3.23 17.16 12.56
CA PHE A 19 -3.54 16.81 11.18
C PHE A 19 -3.96 18.04 10.36
N LYS A 20 -4.85 18.87 10.92
CA LYS A 20 -5.32 20.10 10.25
C LYS A 20 -4.20 21.09 9.97
N THR A 21 -3.24 21.20 10.87
CA THR A 21 -2.07 22.07 10.65
C THR A 21 -1.19 21.54 9.52
N ALA A 22 -0.99 20.22 9.46
CA ALA A 22 -0.21 19.59 8.40
C ALA A 22 -0.89 19.70 7.02
N SER A 23 -2.22 19.54 6.96
CA SER A 23 -2.96 19.53 5.68
C SER A 23 -3.08 20.91 5.02
N VAL A 24 -3.07 22.01 5.79
CA VAL A 24 -3.24 23.37 5.27
C VAL A 24 -2.15 23.78 4.27
N ALA A 25 -0.94 23.25 4.41
CA ALA A 25 0.20 23.59 3.56
C ALA A 25 0.41 22.60 2.39
N ALA A 26 -0.41 21.56 2.28
CA ALA A 26 -0.24 20.52 1.28
C ALA A 26 -0.92 20.90 -0.05
N ASP A 27 -0.32 20.53 -1.17
CA ASP A 27 -0.96 20.62 -2.49
C ASP A 27 -1.80 19.36 -2.80
N GLN A 28 -1.39 18.23 -2.24
CA GLN A 28 -1.99 16.91 -2.42
C GLN A 28 -1.91 16.12 -1.12
N ALA A 29 -2.83 15.18 -0.94
CA ALA A 29 -2.85 14.27 0.20
C ALA A 29 -2.90 12.81 -0.25
N ILE A 30 -2.12 11.95 0.39
CA ILE A 30 -2.20 10.50 0.20
C ILE A 30 -2.69 9.89 1.52
N VAL A 31 -3.90 9.35 1.50
CA VAL A 31 -4.47 8.64 2.64
C VAL A 31 -4.04 7.18 2.56
N VAL A 32 -3.34 6.72 3.58
CA VAL A 32 -2.89 5.33 3.70
C VAL A 32 -3.90 4.57 4.56
N CYS A 33 -4.47 3.48 4.03
CA CYS A 33 -5.34 2.60 4.79
C CYS A 33 -4.93 1.14 4.65
N THR A 34 -5.33 0.31 5.60
CA THR A 34 -5.32 -1.15 5.46
C THR A 34 -6.72 -1.63 5.05
N PRO A 35 -6.83 -2.77 4.33
CA PRO A 35 -8.11 -3.30 3.83
C PRO A 35 -8.94 -3.99 4.94
N ASP A 36 -9.04 -3.36 6.11
CA ASP A 36 -9.92 -3.75 7.21
C ASP A 36 -10.96 -2.67 7.49
N VAL A 37 -12.11 -3.09 8.02
CA VAL A 37 -13.30 -2.24 8.20
C VAL A 37 -13.02 -1.03 9.09
N SER A 38 -12.18 -1.17 10.12
CA SER A 38 -11.81 -0.07 11.01
C SER A 38 -11.01 1.00 10.27
N SER A 39 -9.94 0.61 9.58
CA SER A 39 -9.07 1.53 8.85
C SER A 39 -9.83 2.27 7.75
N ILE A 40 -10.72 1.58 7.04
CA ILE A 40 -11.54 2.19 5.98
C ILE A 40 -12.51 3.23 6.55
N ARG A 41 -13.17 2.95 7.67
CA ARG A 41 -14.09 3.91 8.30
C ARG A 41 -13.37 5.19 8.72
N ASP A 42 -12.14 5.08 9.22
CA ASP A 42 -11.37 6.24 9.60
C ASP A 42 -10.83 6.99 8.37
N ALA A 43 -10.42 6.25 7.33
CA ALA A 43 -10.03 6.83 6.05
C ALA A 43 -11.17 7.64 5.40
N ASP A 44 -12.41 7.12 5.39
CA ASP A 44 -13.60 7.81 4.86
C ASP A 44 -13.78 9.21 5.47
N ARG A 45 -13.66 9.31 6.81
CA ARG A 45 -13.76 10.59 7.52
C ARG A 45 -12.64 11.56 7.13
N VAL A 46 -11.42 11.06 7.03
CA VAL A 46 -10.23 11.85 6.67
C VAL A 46 -10.32 12.35 5.23
N ILE A 47 -10.71 11.47 4.31
CA ILE A 47 -10.93 11.79 2.89
C ILE A 47 -12.00 12.88 2.76
N GLY A 48 -13.15 12.72 3.41
CA GLY A 48 -14.22 13.72 3.38
C GLY A 48 -13.76 15.09 3.90
N LEU A 49 -12.94 15.11 4.96
CA LEU A 49 -12.35 16.36 5.47
C LEU A 49 -11.38 17.00 4.46
N LEU A 50 -10.45 16.23 3.90
CA LEU A 50 -9.46 16.72 2.92
C LEU A 50 -10.13 17.25 1.65
N GLN A 51 -11.09 16.51 1.12
CA GLN A 51 -11.86 16.92 -0.05
C GLN A 51 -12.69 18.18 0.22
N SER A 52 -13.26 18.34 1.43
CA SER A 52 -13.96 19.57 1.81
C SER A 52 -13.04 20.81 1.87
N GLN A 53 -11.73 20.59 2.05
CA GLN A 53 -10.70 21.63 2.01
C GLN A 53 -10.19 21.89 0.58
N GLY A 54 -10.69 21.16 -0.43
CA GLY A 54 -10.27 21.27 -1.82
C GLY A 54 -8.94 20.58 -2.13
N LEU A 55 -8.45 19.70 -1.26
CA LEU A 55 -7.21 18.97 -1.48
C LEU A 55 -7.43 17.80 -2.42
N ASN A 56 -6.58 17.70 -3.45
CA ASN A 56 -6.49 16.52 -4.29
C ASN A 56 -6.03 15.34 -3.44
N THR A 57 -6.92 14.37 -3.25
CA THR A 57 -6.73 13.27 -2.31
C THR A 57 -6.64 11.96 -3.05
N TYR A 58 -5.63 11.17 -2.73
CA TYR A 58 -5.38 9.85 -3.29
C TYR A 58 -5.38 8.79 -2.19
N LEU A 59 -5.62 7.55 -2.57
CA LEU A 59 -5.60 6.39 -1.68
C LEU A 59 -4.40 5.50 -1.94
N LEU A 60 -3.75 5.06 -0.86
CA LEU A 60 -2.77 3.98 -0.87
C LEU A 60 -3.28 2.84 0.02
N ILE A 61 -3.54 1.69 -0.59
CA ILE A 61 -3.94 0.47 0.14
C ILE A 61 -2.67 -0.25 0.58
N ASN A 62 -2.43 -0.32 1.89
CA ASN A 62 -1.25 -0.93 2.46
C ASN A 62 -1.55 -2.31 3.07
N ARG A 63 -0.52 -3.16 3.14
CA ARG A 63 -0.55 -4.49 3.77
C ARG A 63 -1.65 -5.43 3.26
N ILE A 64 -2.03 -5.34 1.99
CA ILE A 64 -3.01 -6.27 1.42
C ILE A 64 -2.43 -7.69 1.37
N SER A 65 -3.24 -8.69 1.74
CA SER A 65 -2.90 -10.11 1.64
C SER A 65 -3.88 -10.80 0.69
N PRO A 66 -3.42 -11.27 -0.47
CA PRO A 66 -4.27 -11.99 -1.42
C PRO A 66 -4.92 -13.23 -0.79
N GLU A 67 -4.23 -13.90 0.15
CA GLU A 67 -4.80 -15.06 0.86
C GLU A 67 -6.00 -14.70 1.73
N LEU A 68 -5.94 -13.56 2.41
CA LEU A 68 -7.04 -13.12 3.28
C LEU A 68 -8.20 -12.56 2.47
N VAL A 69 -7.91 -11.90 1.33
CA VAL A 69 -8.94 -11.42 0.40
C VAL A 69 -9.70 -12.60 -0.21
N GLU A 70 -9.01 -13.63 -0.70
CA GLU A 70 -9.66 -14.83 -1.29
C GLU A 70 -10.54 -15.56 -0.27
N LYS A 71 -10.15 -15.55 1.01
CA LYS A 71 -10.93 -16.17 2.10
C LYS A 71 -12.11 -15.32 2.56
N GLY A 72 -12.20 -14.05 2.15
CA GLY A 72 -13.21 -13.10 2.64
C GLY A 72 -12.93 -12.55 4.04
N ASP A 73 -11.73 -12.76 4.58
CA ASP A 73 -11.29 -12.24 5.88
C ASP A 73 -10.73 -10.80 5.78
N MET A 74 -10.59 -10.29 4.56
CA MET A 74 -10.04 -8.98 4.23
C MET A 74 -10.78 -8.43 3.01
N LEU A 75 -11.01 -7.11 2.99
CA LEU A 75 -11.71 -6.49 1.87
C LEU A 75 -10.83 -6.47 0.62
N SER A 76 -11.46 -6.65 -0.54
CA SER A 76 -10.75 -6.53 -1.81
C SER A 76 -10.43 -5.06 -2.11
N LYS A 77 -9.51 -4.82 -3.04
CA LYS A 77 -9.23 -3.47 -3.56
C LYS A 77 -10.52 -2.82 -4.06
N ASP A 78 -11.33 -3.54 -4.83
CA ASP A 78 -12.54 -2.99 -5.44
C ASP A 78 -13.56 -2.59 -4.37
N ASP A 79 -13.75 -3.41 -3.32
CA ASP A 79 -14.63 -3.05 -2.19
C ASP A 79 -14.14 -1.76 -1.50
N VAL A 80 -12.83 -1.62 -1.30
CA VAL A 80 -12.25 -0.41 -0.68
C VAL A 80 -12.51 0.82 -1.55
N LEU A 81 -12.34 0.70 -2.87
CA LEU A 81 -12.56 1.81 -3.81
C LEU A 81 -14.03 2.20 -3.89
N ASP A 82 -14.94 1.23 -3.91
CA ASP A 82 -16.38 1.47 -3.92
C ASP A 82 -16.85 2.19 -2.64
N ILE A 83 -16.25 1.87 -1.49
CA ILE A 83 -16.58 2.53 -0.22
C ILE A 83 -16.01 3.96 -0.16
N LEU A 84 -14.74 4.15 -0.54
CA LEU A 84 -14.03 5.41 -0.33
C LEU A 84 -14.17 6.43 -1.47
N GLY A 85 -14.53 5.99 -2.68
CA GLY A 85 -14.80 6.86 -3.82
C GLY A 85 -13.65 7.80 -4.20
N VAL A 86 -12.41 7.32 -4.13
CA VAL A 86 -11.18 8.12 -4.28
C VAL A 86 -10.18 7.43 -5.22
N ASP A 87 -9.38 8.24 -5.91
CA ASP A 87 -8.38 7.75 -6.86
C ASP A 87 -7.26 6.97 -6.16
N LEU A 88 -6.95 5.79 -6.71
CA LEU A 88 -5.91 4.91 -6.18
C LEU A 88 -4.53 5.32 -6.71
N ILE A 89 -3.58 5.62 -5.83
CA ILE A 89 -2.17 5.84 -6.20
C ILE A 89 -1.36 4.55 -6.18
N GLY A 90 -1.74 3.56 -5.38
CA GLY A 90 -1.16 2.23 -5.45
C GLY A 90 -1.51 1.29 -4.31
N ILE A 91 -0.93 0.11 -4.38
CA ILE A 91 -1.20 -1.01 -3.46
C ILE A 91 0.14 -1.60 -3.01
N VAL A 92 0.32 -1.76 -1.71
CA VAL A 92 1.50 -2.37 -1.11
C VAL A 92 1.11 -3.72 -0.49
N PRO A 93 1.71 -4.84 -0.91
CA PRO A 93 1.43 -6.14 -0.31
C PRO A 93 1.94 -6.21 1.13
N LYS A 94 1.34 -7.10 1.91
CA LYS A 94 1.94 -7.55 3.16
C LYS A 94 3.30 -8.22 2.85
N ASP A 95 4.37 -7.68 3.40
CA ASP A 95 5.73 -8.18 3.20
C ASP A 95 6.50 -8.16 4.54
N GLU A 96 7.05 -9.30 4.94
CA GLU A 96 7.86 -9.44 6.16
C GLU A 96 9.18 -8.67 6.06
N ARG A 97 9.68 -8.43 4.85
CA ARG A 97 10.91 -7.68 4.61
C ARG A 97 10.80 -6.23 5.08
N ILE A 98 9.59 -5.64 5.11
CA ILE A 98 9.36 -4.30 5.67
C ILE A 98 9.76 -4.26 7.16
N LEU A 99 9.43 -5.31 7.92
CA LEU A 99 9.78 -5.38 9.34
C LEU A 99 11.30 -5.51 9.53
N ILE A 100 11.93 -6.36 8.73
CA ILE A 100 13.39 -6.56 8.74
C ILE A 100 14.10 -5.26 8.38
N SER A 101 13.66 -4.60 7.31
CA SER A 101 14.23 -3.36 6.79
C SER A 101 14.14 -2.25 7.84
N SER A 102 12.96 -2.07 8.47
CA SER A 102 12.73 -1.09 9.54
C SER A 102 13.68 -1.30 10.72
N ASN A 103 13.84 -2.54 11.19
CA ASN A 103 14.74 -2.85 12.31
C ASN A 103 16.23 -2.67 11.95
N SER A 104 16.60 -2.86 10.68
CA SER A 104 17.97 -2.69 10.20
C SER A 104 18.34 -1.24 9.87
N GLY A 105 17.35 -0.35 9.73
CA GLY A 105 17.55 1.02 9.24
C GLY A 105 17.84 1.12 7.74
N VAL A 106 17.79 0.01 6.99
CA VAL A 106 17.95 -0.01 5.53
C VAL A 106 16.55 0.02 4.88
N PRO A 107 16.25 0.97 3.98
CA PRO A 107 14.95 1.03 3.32
C PRO A 107 14.66 -0.21 2.46
N VAL A 108 13.42 -0.72 2.53
CA VAL A 108 12.97 -1.92 1.79
C VAL A 108 13.06 -1.76 0.27
N VAL A 109 13.02 -0.52 -0.24
CA VAL A 109 13.14 -0.23 -1.68
C VAL A 109 14.49 -0.59 -2.28
N LEU A 110 15.53 -0.79 -1.45
CA LEU A 110 16.85 -1.24 -1.88
C LEU A 110 16.94 -2.76 -2.06
N ASP A 111 15.91 -3.49 -1.64
CA ASP A 111 15.81 -4.93 -1.80
C ASP A 111 15.06 -5.27 -3.09
N GLU A 112 15.81 -5.67 -4.12
CA GLU A 112 15.27 -6.00 -5.46
C GLU A 112 14.28 -7.17 -5.45
N ASP A 113 14.31 -8.00 -4.40
CA ASP A 113 13.43 -9.15 -4.26
C ASP A 113 12.17 -8.83 -3.42
N SER A 114 12.05 -7.61 -2.86
CA SER A 114 10.85 -7.19 -2.12
C SER A 114 9.75 -6.72 -3.05
N GLU A 115 8.60 -7.39 -2.99
CA GLU A 115 7.40 -6.96 -3.72
C GLU A 115 6.84 -5.64 -3.16
N ALA A 116 7.00 -5.39 -1.86
CA ALA A 116 6.68 -4.08 -1.27
C ALA A 116 7.63 -2.98 -1.76
N GLY A 117 8.94 -3.25 -1.84
CA GLY A 117 9.92 -2.33 -2.40
C GLY A 117 9.57 -1.92 -3.83
N LYS A 118 9.27 -2.90 -4.69
CA LYS A 118 8.81 -2.65 -6.07
C LYS A 118 7.50 -1.85 -6.12
N ALA A 119 6.57 -2.11 -5.20
CA ALA A 119 5.32 -1.36 -5.11
C ALA A 119 5.54 0.12 -4.76
N PHE A 120 6.40 0.40 -3.78
CA PHE A 120 6.77 1.78 -3.43
C PHE A 120 7.41 2.52 -4.60
N MET A 121 8.27 1.87 -5.39
CA MET A 121 8.87 2.49 -6.58
C MET A 121 7.83 2.87 -7.64
N ARG A 122 6.83 2.02 -7.90
CA ARG A 122 5.72 2.36 -8.81
C ARG A 122 4.87 3.51 -8.29
N ILE A 123 4.62 3.55 -6.98
CA ILE A 123 3.87 4.65 -6.34
C ILE A 123 4.64 5.96 -6.48
N ALA A 124 5.97 5.95 -6.25
CA ALA A 124 6.81 7.11 -6.44
C ALA A 124 6.77 7.63 -7.88
N ALA A 125 6.88 6.74 -8.88
CA ALA A 125 6.76 7.11 -10.29
C ALA A 125 5.39 7.75 -10.61
N ARG A 126 4.29 7.24 -10.02
CA ARG A 126 2.96 7.83 -10.19
C ARG A 126 2.82 9.20 -9.53
N ILE A 127 3.47 9.42 -8.39
CA ILE A 127 3.56 10.75 -7.75
C ILE A 127 4.37 11.72 -8.64
N ASP A 128 5.37 11.21 -9.37
CA ASP A 128 6.14 11.95 -10.37
C ASP A 128 5.36 12.21 -11.68
N GLY A 129 4.12 11.73 -11.77
CA GLY A 129 3.23 11.92 -12.92
C GLY A 129 3.38 10.86 -14.01
N GLU A 130 4.13 9.79 -13.78
CA GLU A 130 4.24 8.68 -14.72
C GLU A 130 2.99 7.79 -14.73
N GLU A 131 2.55 7.37 -15.92
CA GLU A 131 1.45 6.42 -16.09
C GLU A 131 1.93 4.97 -15.91
N VAL A 132 2.16 4.58 -14.66
CA VAL A 132 2.56 3.21 -14.29
C VAL A 132 1.35 2.40 -13.82
N GLU A 133 1.23 1.15 -14.27
CA GLU A 133 0.15 0.24 -13.88
C GLU A 133 0.16 -0.07 -12.37
N ILE A 134 -1.03 -0.09 -11.76
CA ILE A 134 -1.21 -0.56 -10.39
C ILE A 134 -1.31 -2.08 -10.41
N ILE A 135 -0.24 -2.73 -9.94
CA ILE A 135 -0.17 -4.19 -9.87
C ILE A 135 -0.79 -4.68 -8.58
N GLU A 136 -1.88 -5.45 -8.69
CA GLU A 136 -2.46 -6.16 -7.57
C GLU A 136 -1.62 -7.39 -7.19
N PRO A 137 -1.29 -7.56 -5.89
CA PRO A 137 -0.58 -8.75 -5.43
C PRO A 137 -1.39 -10.01 -5.75
N LYS A 138 -0.73 -11.00 -6.34
CA LYS A 138 -1.35 -12.28 -6.67
C LYS A 138 -0.99 -13.33 -5.63
N LEU A 139 -1.90 -14.26 -5.39
CA LEU A 139 -1.61 -15.49 -4.64
C LEU A 139 -0.40 -16.18 -5.27
N LYS A 140 0.64 -16.41 -4.48
CA LYS A 140 1.69 -17.33 -4.86
C LYS A 140 1.06 -18.71 -4.87
N LYS A 141 0.64 -19.19 -6.04
CA LYS A 141 0.29 -20.59 -6.22
C LYS A 141 1.57 -21.39 -5.96
N GLU A 142 1.75 -21.85 -4.73
CA GLU A 142 2.75 -22.87 -4.46
C GLU A 142 2.55 -23.98 -5.48
N GLY A 143 3.62 -24.27 -6.22
CA GLY A 143 3.56 -25.07 -7.43
C GLY A 143 2.77 -26.35 -7.19
N PHE A 144 1.70 -26.53 -7.95
CA PHE A 144 0.99 -27.81 -8.08
C PHE A 144 1.99 -28.97 -8.28
N PHE A 145 3.13 -28.68 -8.92
CA PHE A 145 4.27 -29.58 -9.11
C PHE A 145 5.08 -29.90 -7.85
N ALA A 146 5.21 -29.00 -6.88
CA ALA A 146 5.92 -29.26 -5.62
C ALA A 146 5.14 -30.27 -4.74
N LYS A 147 3.80 -30.22 -4.81
CA LYS A 147 2.94 -31.19 -4.14
C LYS A 147 2.92 -32.54 -4.88
N LEU A 148 2.99 -32.52 -6.21
CA LEU A 148 3.10 -33.73 -7.04
C LEU A 148 4.45 -34.45 -6.84
N GLY A 149 5.56 -33.71 -6.71
CA GLY A 149 6.89 -34.27 -6.45
C GLY A 149 7.01 -35.01 -5.12
N ARG A 150 6.28 -34.57 -4.07
CA ARG A 150 6.19 -35.32 -2.79
C ARG A 150 5.36 -36.60 -2.91
N ILE A 151 4.37 -36.62 -3.80
CA ILE A 151 3.50 -37.80 -4.03
C ILE A 151 4.22 -38.82 -4.94
N PHE A 152 5.11 -38.38 -5.83
CA PHE A 152 5.83 -39.23 -6.78
C PHE A 152 7.26 -39.64 -6.37
N GLY A 153 7.68 -39.39 -5.12
CA GLY A 153 8.81 -40.12 -4.52
C GLY A 153 10.16 -39.99 -5.23
N PHE A 154 10.61 -38.77 -5.54
CA PHE A 154 12.01 -38.52 -5.86
C PHE A 154 12.66 -37.70 -4.74
N ALA A 155 13.21 -38.40 -3.74
CA ALA A 155 14.27 -37.87 -2.90
C ALA A 155 15.61 -38.13 -3.60
N PRO A 156 16.44 -37.11 -3.90
CA PRO A 156 17.84 -37.34 -4.22
C PRO A 156 18.55 -37.73 -2.92
N GLU A 157 19.26 -38.85 -2.93
CA GLU A 157 20.22 -39.23 -1.88
C GLU A 157 21.30 -38.16 -1.75
N GLN A 158 21.48 -37.62 -0.53
CA GLN A 158 22.78 -37.50 0.14
C GLN A 158 22.59 -37.78 1.62
#